data_AF-C0B709-F1
#
_entry.id   AF-C0B709-F1
#
_cell.length_a   1.000
_cell.length_b   1.000
_cell.length_c   1.000
_cell.angle_alpha   90.00
_cell.angle_beta   90.00
_cell.angle_gamma   90.00
#
_symmetry.space_group_name_H-M   'P 1'
#
loop_
_entity.id
_entity.type
_entity.pdbx_description
1 polymer ?
#
loop_
_entity_poly.entity_id
_entity_poly.type
_entity_poly.pdbx_seq_one_letter_code
_entity_poly.pdbx_strand_id
1 'polypeptide(L)'
;MGGRLDRTTTNCCKGIAAIIIMLHHISFRLSNLPVYVKPIWYIAFPIVGFFFFMSGYGLTCGLLQKRNYLQGFLSKRLLNIIAPYVIVAIVWIGLEIIGGGQTPTRAIAEVFTIRYIQPLWFIWVIIAVYIVFYAVFNHTEINVGAYWFAVITIAYILISAFVNPRDEMYASIIGMPLGILWAMYERKIDSYF
;
A
#
# COMPACT_ATOMS: atom_id res chain seq x y z
N MET A 1 0.83 -29.65 -5.71
CA MET A 1 0.51 -28.24 -5.98
C MET A 1 -0.37 -27.77 -4.82
N GLY A 2 0.19 -27.19 -3.75
CA GLY A 2 -0.56 -27.09 -2.48
C GLY A 2 -0.19 -25.87 -1.63
N GLY A 3 -1.21 -25.23 -1.06
CA GLY A 3 -1.14 -24.18 -0.03
C GLY A 3 -1.32 -22.75 -0.55
N ARG A 4 -0.52 -22.34 -1.55
CA ARG A 4 -0.39 -20.92 -1.90
C ARG A 4 -1.63 -20.28 -2.52
N LEU A 5 -2.00 -19.10 -2.03
CA LEU A 5 -2.97 -18.24 -2.70
C LEU A 5 -2.48 -17.88 -4.10
N ASP A 6 -3.37 -18.02 -5.08
CA ASP A 6 -3.06 -17.64 -6.44
C ASP A 6 -2.96 -16.11 -6.58
N ARG A 7 -2.33 -15.67 -7.68
CA ARG A 7 -2.09 -14.25 -7.93
C ARG A 7 -3.41 -13.48 -8.08
N THR A 8 -4.46 -14.12 -8.62
CA THR A 8 -5.76 -13.49 -8.84
C THR A 8 -6.41 -13.19 -7.51
N THR A 9 -6.51 -14.17 -6.62
CA THR A 9 -7.06 -13.97 -5.26
C THR A 9 -6.30 -12.88 -4.51
N THR A 10 -4.97 -12.93 -4.52
CA THR A 10 -4.14 -11.90 -3.85
C THR A 10 -4.40 -10.49 -4.40
N ASN A 11 -4.58 -10.36 -5.72
CA ASN A 11 -4.90 -9.08 -6.34
C ASN A 11 -6.33 -8.63 -6.06
N CYS A 12 -7.31 -9.55 -6.05
CA CYS A 12 -8.68 -9.26 -5.67
C CYS A 12 -8.76 -8.73 -4.24
N CYS A 13 -8.08 -9.37 -3.28
CA CYS A 13 -8.02 -8.91 -1.89
C CYS A 13 -7.48 -7.48 -1.78
N LYS A 14 -6.38 -7.17 -2.50
CA LYS A 14 -5.84 -5.80 -2.54
C LYS A 14 -6.79 -4.80 -3.19
N GLY A 15 -7.49 -5.21 -4.25
CA GLY A 15 -8.50 -4.38 -4.91
C GLY A 15 -9.67 -4.04 -3.99
N ILE A 16 -10.21 -5.03 -3.30
CA ILE A 16 -11.28 -4.85 -2.30
C ILE A 16 -10.79 -3.92 -1.18
N ALA A 17 -9.60 -4.15 -0.64
CA ALA A 17 -9.02 -3.28 0.39
C ALA A 17 -8.87 -1.84 -0.10
N ALA A 18 -8.40 -1.61 -1.34
CA ALA A 18 -8.27 -0.29 -1.92
C ALA A 18 -9.62 0.43 -2.07
N ILE A 19 -10.68 -0.29 -2.48
CA ILE A 19 -12.04 0.28 -2.56
C ILE A 19 -12.54 0.69 -1.17
N ILE A 20 -12.35 -0.15 -0.15
CA ILE A 20 -12.76 0.18 1.23
C ILE A 20 -12.02 1.41 1.75
N ILE A 21 -10.71 1.53 1.50
CA ILE A 21 -9.91 2.69 1.87
C ILE A 21 -10.44 3.96 1.18
N MET A 22 -10.76 3.88 -0.12
CA MET A 22 -11.36 4.99 -0.85
C MET A 22 -12.71 5.41 -0.26
N LEU A 23 -13.60 4.46 0.03
CA LEU A 23 -14.90 4.73 0.66
C LEU A 23 -14.74 5.37 2.04
N HIS A 24 -13.75 4.95 2.81
CA HIS A 24 -13.41 5.58 4.07
C HIS A 24 -13.03 7.06 3.90
N HIS A 25 -12.16 7.42 2.95
CA HIS A 25 -11.83 8.83 2.72
C HIS A 25 -13.04 9.66 2.26
N ILE A 26 -13.91 9.09 1.42
CA ILE A 26 -15.18 9.75 1.02
C ILE A 26 -16.07 9.96 2.23
N SER A 27 -16.12 8.99 3.15
CA SER A 27 -17.00 9.06 4.31
C SER A 27 -16.68 10.24 5.25
N PHE A 28 -15.42 10.69 5.32
CA PHE A 28 -15.06 11.90 6.08
C PHE A 28 -15.52 13.21 5.42
N ARG A 29 -15.90 13.18 4.14
CA ARG A 29 -16.42 14.35 3.41
C ARG A 29 -17.94 14.47 3.50
N LEU A 30 -18.61 13.46 4.06
CA LEU A 30 -20.05 13.42 4.21
C LEU A 30 -20.43 13.70 5.67
N SER A 31 -21.14 14.80 5.91
CA SER A 31 -21.50 15.25 7.27
C SER A 31 -22.67 14.48 7.90
N ASN A 32 -23.52 13.82 7.10
CA ASN A 32 -24.77 13.20 7.54
C ASN A 32 -24.84 11.69 7.24
N LEU A 33 -23.79 10.95 7.56
CA LEU A 33 -23.78 9.50 7.36
C LEU A 33 -24.64 8.77 8.41
N PRO A 34 -25.51 7.81 7.99
CA PRO A 34 -26.27 6.98 8.91
C PRO A 34 -25.39 6.26 9.94
N VAL A 35 -25.91 6.01 11.14
CA VAL A 35 -25.13 5.39 12.24
C VAL A 35 -24.49 4.06 11.84
N TYR A 36 -25.17 3.25 11.02
CA TYR A 36 -24.68 1.94 10.59
C TYR A 36 -23.48 1.98 9.63
N VAL A 37 -23.18 3.13 8.99
CA VAL A 37 -21.98 3.30 8.14
C VAL A 37 -20.80 3.92 8.88
N LYS A 38 -20.99 4.41 10.10
CA LYS A 38 -19.91 4.93 10.96
C LYS A 38 -18.77 3.95 11.24
N PRO A 39 -18.95 2.61 11.28
CA PRO A 39 -17.83 1.67 11.41
C PRO A 39 -16.75 1.87 10.34
N ILE A 40 -17.11 2.38 9.14
CA ILE A 40 -16.14 2.63 8.06
C ILE A 40 -15.03 3.61 8.47
N TRP A 41 -15.28 4.48 9.45
CA TRP A 41 -14.31 5.45 9.99
C TRP A 41 -13.20 4.77 10.80
N TYR A 42 -13.45 3.59 11.36
CA TYR A 42 -12.51 2.91 12.25
C TYR A 42 -11.81 1.71 11.60
N ILE A 43 -12.41 1.12 10.55
CA ILE A 43 -11.87 -0.09 9.93
C ILE A 43 -10.77 0.17 8.90
N ALA A 44 -10.57 1.41 8.45
CA ALA A 44 -9.64 1.67 7.36
C ALA A 44 -8.20 1.36 7.73
N PHE A 45 -7.80 1.66 8.97
CA PHE A 45 -6.46 1.37 9.46
C PHE A 45 -6.11 -0.14 9.38
N PRO A 46 -6.92 -1.07 9.94
CA PRO A 46 -6.70 -2.52 9.76
C PRO A 46 -6.70 -2.96 8.29
N ILE A 47 -7.56 -2.35 7.44
CA ILE A 47 -7.66 -2.69 6.03
C ILE A 47 -6.40 -2.26 5.25
N VAL A 48 -5.80 -1.11 5.58
CA VAL A 48 -4.50 -0.70 5.04
C VAL A 48 -3.42 -1.68 5.46
N GLY A 49 -3.41 -2.12 6.72
CA GLY A 49 -2.49 -3.17 7.19
C GLY A 49 -2.65 -4.48 6.43
N PHE A 50 -3.89 -4.91 6.19
CA PHE A 50 -4.20 -6.08 5.37
C PHE A 50 -3.74 -5.91 3.91
N PHE A 51 -3.89 -4.72 3.32
CA PHE A 51 -3.36 -4.45 1.99
C PHE A 51 -1.84 -4.64 1.95
N PHE A 52 -1.11 -4.10 2.93
CA PHE A 52 0.34 -4.26 3.01
C PHE A 52 0.72 -5.72 3.21
N PHE A 53 -0.03 -6.46 4.03
CA PHE A 53 0.14 -7.90 4.19
C PHE A 53 -0.01 -8.65 2.86
N MET A 54 -1.11 -8.45 2.13
CA MET A 54 -1.31 -9.10 0.83
C MET A 54 -0.28 -8.66 -0.20
N SER A 55 0.24 -7.43 -0.09
CA SER A 55 1.34 -6.96 -0.92
C SER A 55 2.63 -7.70 -0.61
N GLY A 56 3.05 -7.78 0.66
CA GLY A 56 4.25 -8.50 1.09
C GLY A 56 4.19 -9.99 0.75
N TYR A 57 3.05 -10.62 0.97
CA TYR A 57 2.79 -12.00 0.59
C TYR A 57 2.95 -12.21 -0.92
N GLY A 58 2.24 -11.42 -1.75
CA GLY A 58 2.30 -11.54 -3.19
C GLY A 58 3.68 -11.22 -3.79
N LEU A 59 4.43 -10.28 -3.18
CA LEU A 59 5.81 -9.99 -3.58
C LEU A 59 6.72 -11.20 -3.34
N THR A 60 6.62 -11.81 -2.17
CA THR A 60 7.47 -12.92 -1.73
C THR A 60 7.15 -14.19 -2.49
N CYS A 61 5.87 -14.49 -2.74
CA CYS A 61 5.47 -15.58 -3.63
C CYS A 61 6.04 -15.40 -5.04
N GLY A 62 6.00 -14.17 -5.57
CA GLY A 62 6.62 -13.84 -6.85
C GLY A 62 8.13 -14.07 -6.86
N LEU A 63 8.83 -13.66 -5.79
CA LEU A 63 10.26 -13.86 -5.61
C LEU A 63 10.63 -15.35 -5.54
N LEU A 64 9.82 -16.15 -4.84
CA LEU A 64 10.06 -17.59 -4.66
C LEU A 64 9.75 -18.44 -5.89
N GLN A 65 8.78 -18.02 -6.72
CA GLN A 65 8.28 -18.83 -7.84
C GLN A 65 8.87 -18.44 -9.19
N LYS A 66 9.26 -17.17 -9.38
CA LYS A 66 9.69 -16.67 -10.69
C LYS A 66 11.20 -16.46 -10.72
N ARG A 67 11.87 -17.12 -11.68
CA ARG A 67 13.26 -16.80 -12.01
C ARG A 67 13.36 -15.35 -12.49
N ASN A 68 14.42 -14.64 -12.07
CA ASN A 68 14.68 -13.24 -12.41
C ASN A 68 13.52 -12.28 -12.10
N TYR A 69 12.75 -12.56 -11.04
CA TYR A 69 11.60 -11.75 -10.65
C TYR A 69 11.91 -10.26 -10.43
N LEU A 70 13.11 -9.95 -9.93
CA LEU A 70 13.54 -8.59 -9.65
C LEU A 70 13.91 -7.80 -10.92
N GLN A 71 14.07 -8.46 -12.07
CA GLN A 71 14.41 -7.80 -13.32
C GLN A 71 13.25 -6.94 -13.83
N GLY A 72 13.46 -5.62 -13.86
CA GLY A 72 12.44 -4.63 -14.19
C GLY A 72 11.32 -4.53 -13.14
N PHE A 73 11.57 -4.98 -11.91
CA PHE A 73 10.60 -4.98 -10.82
C PHE A 73 10.07 -3.59 -10.51
N LEU A 74 10.98 -2.63 -10.27
CA LEU A 74 10.61 -1.26 -9.93
C LEU A 74 9.84 -0.61 -11.08
N SER A 75 10.35 -0.67 -12.31
CA SER A 75 9.66 -0.09 -13.47
C SER A 75 8.25 -0.62 -13.62
N LYS A 76 8.05 -1.95 -13.60
CA LYS A 76 6.71 -2.55 -13.74
C LYS A 76 5.76 -2.16 -12.61
N ARG A 77 6.25 -2.09 -11.37
CA ARG A 77 5.39 -1.84 -10.20
C ARG A 77 5.09 -0.36 -10.01
N LEU A 78 6.09 0.49 -10.16
CA LEU A 78 5.94 1.93 -10.07
C LEU A 78 5.05 2.44 -11.20
N LEU A 79 5.21 1.95 -12.44
CA LEU A 79 4.31 2.32 -13.54
C LEU A 79 2.85 1.96 -13.24
N ASN A 80 2.59 0.78 -12.68
CA ASN A 80 1.23 0.36 -12.30
C ASN A 80 0.59 1.21 -11.18
N ILE A 81 1.38 1.98 -10.43
CA ILE A 81 0.90 2.89 -9.39
C ILE A 81 0.82 4.32 -9.92
N ILE A 82 1.89 4.78 -10.57
CA ILE A 82 2.05 6.15 -11.06
C ILE A 82 1.09 6.41 -12.22
N ALA A 83 0.89 5.47 -13.14
CA ALA A 83 -0.01 5.66 -14.27
C ALA A 83 -1.46 5.97 -13.83
N PRO A 84 -2.13 5.15 -13.00
CA PRO A 84 -3.47 5.48 -12.51
C PRO A 84 -3.49 6.77 -11.67
N TYR A 85 -2.46 7.04 -10.87
CA TYR A 85 -2.36 8.30 -10.12
C TYR A 85 -2.34 9.53 -11.05
N VAL A 86 -1.49 9.50 -12.09
CA VAL A 86 -1.37 10.60 -13.07
C VAL A 86 -2.66 10.77 -13.85
N ILE A 87 -3.33 9.67 -14.25
CA ILE A 87 -4.63 9.73 -14.94
C ILE A 87 -5.67 10.45 -14.07
N VAL A 88 -5.78 10.07 -12.79
CA VAL A 88 -6.73 10.70 -11.86
C VAL A 88 -6.39 12.18 -11.66
N ALA A 89 -5.11 12.53 -11.52
CA ALA A 89 -4.68 13.92 -11.38
C ALA A 89 -5.04 14.76 -12.62
N ILE A 90 -4.80 14.25 -13.82
CA ILE A 90 -5.14 14.95 -15.08
C ILE A 90 -6.65 15.14 -15.21
N VAL A 91 -7.45 14.10 -14.91
CA VAL A 91 -8.91 14.19 -14.95
C VAL A 91 -9.43 15.24 -13.95
N TRP A 92 -8.89 15.25 -12.72
CA TRP A 92 -9.24 16.25 -11.70
C TRP A 92 -8.95 17.68 -12.17
N ILE A 93 -7.74 17.93 -12.68
CA ILE A 93 -7.35 19.24 -13.23
C ILE A 93 -8.29 19.65 -14.37
N GLY A 94 -8.63 18.73 -15.27
CA GLY A 94 -9.54 19.00 -16.39
C GLY A 94 -10.94 19.41 -15.93
N LEU A 95 -11.48 18.73 -14.91
CA LEU A 95 -12.80 19.05 -14.34
C LEU A 95 -12.81 20.43 -13.65
N GLU A 96 -11.76 20.79 -12.91
CA GLU A 96 -11.63 22.10 -12.25
C GLU A 96 -11.56 23.26 -13.27
N ILE A 97 -10.84 23.06 -14.38
CA ILE A 97 -10.73 24.06 -15.45
C ILE A 97 -12.06 24.23 -16.19
N ILE A 98 -12.74 23.13 -16.54
CA ILE A 98 -14.01 23.16 -17.30
C ILE A 98 -15.16 23.68 -16.43
N GLY A 99 -15.19 23.31 -15.14
CA GLY A 99 -16.23 23.70 -14.19
C GLY A 99 -16.18 25.17 -13.74
N GLY A 100 -15.19 25.94 -14.21
CA GLY A 100 -15.00 27.34 -13.83
C GLY A 100 -14.53 27.53 -12.39
N GLY A 101 -14.00 26.48 -11.75
CA GLY A 101 -13.63 26.47 -10.33
C GLY A 101 -12.40 27.32 -10.04
N GLN A 102 -11.32 27.17 -10.82
CA GLN A 102 -10.04 27.85 -10.60
C GLN A 102 -9.27 28.11 -11.91
N THR A 103 -8.31 29.04 -11.90
CA THR A 103 -7.39 29.24 -13.04
C THR A 103 -6.48 28.01 -13.22
N PRO A 104 -6.03 27.67 -14.44
CA PRO A 104 -5.20 26.49 -14.69
C PRO A 104 -3.94 26.43 -13.82
N THR A 105 -3.35 27.60 -13.54
CA THR A 105 -2.18 27.74 -12.65
C THR A 105 -2.47 27.35 -11.21
N ARG A 106 -3.67 27.65 -10.70
CA ARG A 106 -4.08 27.28 -9.33
C ARG A 106 -4.47 25.81 -9.25
N ALA A 107 -5.16 25.27 -10.25
CA ALA A 107 -5.49 23.85 -10.32
C ALA A 107 -4.22 22.97 -10.33
N ILE A 108 -3.18 23.38 -11.06
CA ILE A 108 -1.87 22.70 -11.05
C ILE A 108 -1.19 22.85 -9.70
N ALA A 109 -1.19 24.05 -9.11
CA ALA A 109 -0.59 24.28 -7.79
C ALA A 109 -1.27 23.44 -6.69
N GLU A 110 -2.58 23.25 -6.76
CA GLU A 110 -3.35 22.46 -5.79
C GLU A 110 -2.95 20.98 -5.75
N VAL A 111 -2.56 20.39 -6.88
CA VAL A 111 -2.08 19.00 -6.95
C VAL A 111 -0.83 18.78 -6.08
N PHE A 112 -0.03 19.83 -5.88
CA PHE A 112 1.16 19.81 -5.03
C PHE A 112 0.88 20.22 -3.57
N THR A 113 -0.37 20.55 -3.22
CA THR A 113 -0.70 20.93 -1.84
C THR A 113 -0.83 19.71 -0.93
N ILE A 114 -0.53 19.92 0.35
CA ILE A 114 -0.71 18.92 1.41
C ILE A 114 -2.15 18.40 1.42
N ARG A 115 -3.14 19.23 1.10
CA ARG A 115 -4.57 18.84 1.07
C ARG A 115 -4.86 17.73 0.05
N TYR A 116 -4.14 17.70 -1.08
CA TYR A 116 -4.26 16.67 -2.09
C TYR A 116 -3.38 15.45 -1.76
N ILE A 117 -2.16 15.69 -1.27
CA ILE A 117 -1.16 14.65 -1.00
C ILE A 117 -1.49 13.83 0.25
N GLN A 118 -2.05 14.44 1.30
CA GLN A 118 -2.25 13.80 2.61
C GLN A 118 -3.19 12.59 2.55
N PRO A 119 -4.38 12.60 1.89
CA PRO A 119 -5.19 11.38 1.73
C PRO A 119 -4.53 10.32 0.84
N LEU A 120 -3.52 10.69 0.05
CA LEU A 120 -2.79 9.79 -0.85
C LEU A 120 -1.49 9.26 -0.23
N TRP A 121 -1.27 9.47 1.07
CA TRP A 121 -0.07 9.04 1.78
C TRP A 121 0.29 7.57 1.53
N PHE A 122 -0.74 6.73 1.43
CA PHE A 122 -0.61 5.30 1.23
C PHE A 122 0.12 4.95 -0.08
N ILE A 123 -0.07 5.74 -1.14
CA ILE A 123 0.63 5.60 -2.42
C ILE A 123 2.14 5.78 -2.22
N TRP A 124 2.54 6.79 -1.45
CA TRP A 124 3.95 7.06 -1.18
C TRP A 124 4.59 5.97 -0.32
N VAL A 125 3.85 5.45 0.68
CA VAL A 125 4.33 4.37 1.52
C VAL A 125 4.52 3.09 0.72
N ILE A 126 3.58 2.69 -0.14
CA ILE A 126 3.75 1.47 -0.95
C ILE A 126 4.91 1.60 -1.95
N ILE A 127 5.15 2.80 -2.50
CA ILE A 127 6.30 3.08 -3.36
C ILE A 127 7.60 2.91 -2.56
N ALA A 128 7.71 3.53 -1.38
CA ALA A 128 8.89 3.42 -0.52
C ALA A 128 9.16 1.96 -0.13
N VAL A 129 8.11 1.24 0.26
CA VAL A 129 8.17 -0.18 0.59
C VAL A 129 8.66 -1.03 -0.58
N TYR A 130 8.24 -0.75 -1.82
CA TYR A 130 8.75 -1.46 -3.00
C TYR A 130 10.21 -1.17 -3.29
N ILE A 131 10.67 0.07 -3.06
CA ILE A 131 12.09 0.43 -3.18
C ILE A 131 12.91 -0.33 -2.14
N VAL A 132 12.49 -0.33 -0.87
CA VAL A 132 13.16 -1.07 0.21
C VAL A 132 13.16 -2.57 -0.07
N PHE A 133 12.03 -3.13 -0.50
CA PHE A 133 11.92 -4.54 -0.86
C PHE A 133 12.92 -4.89 -1.98
N TYR A 134 12.96 -4.09 -3.04
CA TYR A 134 13.92 -4.29 -4.11
C TYR A 134 15.37 -4.20 -3.61
N ALA A 135 15.70 -3.16 -2.83
CA ALA A 135 17.06 -2.96 -2.32
C ALA A 135 17.54 -4.12 -1.45
N VAL A 136 16.68 -4.63 -0.57
CA VAL A 136 16.99 -5.75 0.33
C VAL A 136 17.13 -7.05 -0.48
N PHE A 137 16.09 -7.47 -1.18
CA PHE A 137 16.06 -8.78 -1.83
C PHE A 137 16.91 -8.88 -3.11
N ASN A 138 17.39 -7.77 -3.66
CA ASN A 138 18.35 -7.79 -4.77
C ASN A 138 19.78 -8.16 -4.33
N HIS A 139 20.10 -8.03 -3.04
CA HIS A 139 21.46 -8.23 -2.52
C HIS A 139 21.57 -9.35 -1.49
N THR A 140 20.44 -9.95 -1.08
CA THR A 140 20.41 -10.94 -0.01
C THR A 140 19.55 -12.14 -0.37
N GLU A 141 19.90 -13.31 0.16
CA GLU A 141 19.02 -14.47 0.15
C GLU A 141 17.72 -14.20 0.92
N ILE A 142 16.64 -14.94 0.62
CA ILE A 142 15.31 -14.67 1.16
C ILE A 142 15.25 -14.65 2.69
N ASN A 143 15.96 -15.55 3.38
CA ASN A 143 15.95 -15.62 4.85
C ASN A 143 16.62 -14.38 5.47
N VAL A 144 17.78 -14.01 4.94
CA VAL A 144 18.55 -12.84 5.39
C VAL A 144 17.81 -11.54 5.03
N GLY A 145 17.23 -11.49 3.84
CA GLY A 145 16.45 -10.35 3.37
C GLY A 145 15.18 -10.14 4.19
N ALA A 146 14.46 -11.21 4.53
CA ALA A 146 13.28 -11.10 5.39
C ALA A 146 13.62 -10.56 6.79
N TYR A 147 14.75 -11.00 7.35
CA TYR A 147 15.26 -10.46 8.61
C TYR A 147 15.58 -8.96 8.51
N TRP A 148 16.37 -8.55 7.53
CA TRP A 148 16.71 -7.14 7.32
C TRP A 148 15.48 -6.27 7.05
N PHE A 149 14.55 -6.76 6.25
CA PHE A 149 13.31 -6.06 5.95
C PHE A 149 12.47 -5.86 7.22
N ALA A 150 12.36 -6.87 8.07
CA ALA A 150 11.69 -6.76 9.37
C ALA A 150 12.39 -5.76 10.29
N VAL A 151 13.72 -5.79 10.38
CA VAL A 151 14.51 -4.83 11.19
C VAL A 151 14.29 -3.40 10.71
N ILE A 152 14.38 -3.14 9.41
CA ILE A 152 14.13 -1.82 8.82
C ILE A 152 12.69 -1.35 9.12
N THR A 153 11.72 -2.27 9.02
CA THR A 153 10.32 -1.95 9.30
C THR A 153 10.10 -1.60 10.77
N ILE A 154 10.67 -2.37 11.70
CA ILE A 154 10.58 -2.10 13.14
C ILE A 154 11.28 -0.77 13.49
N ALA A 155 12.48 -0.53 12.94
CA ALA A 155 13.20 0.73 13.14
C ALA A 155 12.38 1.93 12.66
N TYR A 156 11.76 1.84 11.47
CA TYR A 156 10.86 2.86 10.96
C TYR A 156 9.66 3.09 11.90
N ILE A 157 9.05 2.01 12.41
CA ILE A 157 7.92 2.10 13.35
C ILE A 157 8.33 2.83 14.62
N LEU A 158 9.49 2.49 15.20
CA LEU A 158 9.96 3.11 16.44
C LEU A 158 10.30 4.59 16.26
N ILE A 159 10.97 4.94 15.16
CA ILE A 159 11.31 6.34 14.83
C ILE A 159 10.02 7.15 14.62
N SER A 160 9.09 6.63 13.82
CA SER A 160 7.83 7.31 13.53
C SER A 160 6.94 7.46 14.75
N ALA A 161 6.87 6.46 15.62
CA ALA A 161 6.14 6.53 16.89
C ALA A 161 6.71 7.60 17.83
N PHE A 162 8.03 7.83 17.79
CA PHE A 162 8.68 8.89 18.57
C PHE A 162 8.43 10.29 17.99
N VAL A 163 8.47 10.43 16.67
CA VAL A 163 8.30 11.72 15.97
C VAL A 163 6.83 12.16 15.95
N ASN A 164 5.91 11.24 15.69
CA ASN A 164 4.48 11.51 15.63
C ASN A 164 3.65 10.31 16.11
N PRO A 165 3.31 10.22 17.42
CA PRO A 165 2.61 9.08 18.00
C PRO A 165 1.17 8.86 17.51
N ARG A 166 0.60 9.81 16.74
CA ARG A 166 -0.75 9.72 16.18
C ARG A 166 -0.75 9.29 14.71
N ASP A 167 0.42 8.97 14.16
CA ASP A 167 0.55 8.67 12.76
C ASP A 167 0.12 7.23 12.44
N GLU A 168 -1.03 7.10 11.78
CA GLU A 168 -1.57 5.81 11.34
C GLU A 168 -0.68 5.11 10.27
N MET A 169 0.25 5.85 9.65
CA MET A 169 1.14 5.32 8.61
C MET A 169 2.09 4.25 9.14
N TYR A 170 2.65 4.42 10.33
CA TYR A 170 3.64 3.47 10.83
C TYR A 170 3.00 2.18 11.35
N ALA A 171 1.80 2.24 11.94
CA ALA A 171 1.23 1.05 12.56
C ALA A 171 0.70 0.05 11.52
N SER A 172 0.36 0.50 10.30
CA SER A 172 -0.15 -0.36 9.23
C SER A 172 0.94 -1.04 8.40
N ILE A 173 2.15 -0.46 8.35
CA ILE A 173 3.26 -1.00 7.55
C ILE A 173 3.76 -2.37 8.04
N ILE A 174 3.47 -2.72 9.31
CA ILE A 174 3.79 -4.02 9.92
C ILE A 174 3.15 -5.19 9.17
N GLY A 175 2.06 -4.95 8.43
CA GLY A 175 1.45 -5.95 7.56
C GLY A 175 2.46 -6.49 6.54
N MET A 176 3.35 -5.64 6.02
CA MET A 176 4.30 -6.00 4.97
C MET A 176 5.29 -7.11 5.40
N PRO A 177 6.08 -6.98 6.49
CA PRO A 177 6.95 -8.05 6.96
C PRO A 177 6.17 -9.30 7.39
N LEU A 178 4.97 -9.15 7.97
CA LEU A 178 4.12 -10.29 8.29
C LEU A 178 3.70 -11.08 7.04
N GLY A 179 3.37 -10.40 5.96
CA GLY A 179 3.06 -11.03 4.67
C GLY A 179 4.25 -11.76 4.06
N ILE A 180 5.46 -11.19 4.19
CA ILE A 180 6.70 -11.83 3.77
C ILE A 180 6.93 -13.13 4.56
N LEU A 181 6.87 -13.06 5.89
CA LEU A 181 7.06 -14.22 6.77
C LEU A 181 6.00 -15.30 6.50
N TRP A 182 4.74 -14.90 6.32
CA TRP A 182 3.67 -15.83 5.97
C TRP A 182 4.01 -16.59 4.68
N ALA A 183 4.38 -15.89 3.60
CA ALA A 183 4.73 -16.54 2.33
C ALA A 183 5.95 -17.50 2.43
N MET A 184 6.90 -17.21 3.32
CA MET A 184 8.06 -18.07 3.58
C MET A 184 7.68 -19.36 4.31
N TYR A 185 6.81 -19.25 5.33
CA TYR A 185 6.46 -20.36 6.21
C TYR A 185 5.10 -21.00 5.92
N GLU A 186 4.42 -20.56 4.86
CA GLU A 186 3.07 -21.00 4.47
C GLU A 186 2.90 -22.52 4.53
N ARG A 187 3.80 -23.30 3.91
CA ARG A 187 3.74 -24.77 3.95
C ARG A 187 3.76 -25.36 5.37
N LYS A 188 4.48 -24.71 6.29
CA LYS A 188 4.54 -25.12 7.70
C LYS A 188 3.29 -24.68 8.44
N ILE A 189 2.79 -23.48 8.17
CA ILE A 189 1.55 -22.95 8.76
C ILE A 189 0.36 -23.83 8.34
N ASP A 190 0.23 -24.10 7.05
CA ASP A 190 -0.82 -24.95 6.48
C ASP A 190 -0.77 -26.39 7.01
N SER A 191 0.37 -26.86 7.52
CA SER A 191 0.47 -28.21 8.11
C SER A 191 -0.18 -28.33 9.50
N TYR A 192 -0.54 -27.19 10.13
CA TYR A 192 -1.21 -27.15 11.43
C TYR A 192 -2.74 -27.01 11.32
N PHE A 193 -3.29 -26.90 10.10
CA PHE A 193 -4.72 -26.74 9.82
C PHE A 193 -5.21 -27.82 8.85
#